data_AF-A0A4V2AHJ1-F1
#
_entry.id   AF-A0A4V2AHJ1-F1
#
_cell.length_a   1.000
_cell.length_b   1.000
_cell.length_c   1.000
_cell.angle_alpha   90.00
_cell.angle_beta   90.00
_cell.angle_gamma   90.00
#
_symmetry.space_group_name_H-M   'P 1'
#
loop_
_entity.id
_entity.type
_entity.pdbx_description
1 polymer ?
#
loop_
_entity_poly.entity_id
_entity_poly.type
_entity_poly.pdbx_seq_one_letter_code
_entity_poly.pdbx_strand_id
1 'polypeptide(L)'
;MRKKTSPPRESRKTAPVSAASARSAQALGLVVAVELGAEFPTLPLLEGTPRRVLTQLEGESPAAFAERVASSLEGAFARGVALGQLSVACNERIDDAAQGARRTLATAALGAMAKQHTGKVTLCATARSSGRLRQALSTLSRGLFDEWRTAGLEASVDFGAEAPAAAATGAFVFTARVA
;
A
#
# COMPACT_ATOMS: atom_id res chain seq x y z
N MET A 1 39.45 -75.62 14.71
CA MET A 1 38.47 -74.60 15.14
C MET A 1 38.97 -73.21 14.72
N ARG A 2 38.42 -72.62 13.65
CA ARG A 2 38.86 -71.32 13.12
C ARG A 2 37.93 -70.21 13.64
N LYS A 3 38.44 -69.31 14.48
CA LYS A 3 37.72 -68.12 14.97
C LYS A 3 37.63 -67.09 13.82
N LYS A 4 36.40 -66.80 13.37
CA LYS A 4 36.09 -65.71 12.44
C LYS A 4 35.92 -64.42 13.25
N THR A 5 36.78 -63.44 13.00
CA THR A 5 36.71 -62.09 13.60
C THR A 5 35.96 -61.18 12.62
N SER A 6 34.79 -60.70 13.01
CA SER A 6 34.00 -59.73 12.23
C SER A 6 34.49 -58.30 12.48
N PRO A 7 34.58 -57.43 11.46
CA PRO A 7 34.97 -56.03 11.65
C PRO A 7 33.81 -55.17 12.20
N PRO A 8 34.14 -54.06 12.89
CA PRO A 8 33.15 -53.17 13.52
C PRO A 8 32.42 -52.31 12.49
N ARG A 9 31.12 -52.13 12.73
CA ARG A 9 30.19 -51.37 11.89
C ARG A 9 30.34 -49.87 12.19
N GLU A 10 30.93 -49.13 11.26
CA GLU A 10 31.04 -47.66 11.36
C GLU A 10 29.66 -46.99 11.29
N SER A 11 29.30 -46.32 12.39
CA SER A 11 28.11 -45.49 12.51
C SER A 11 28.28 -44.22 11.66
N ARG A 12 27.70 -44.21 10.46
CA ARG A 12 27.57 -43.00 9.62
C ARG A 12 26.78 -41.93 10.36
N LYS A 13 27.50 -40.95 10.91
CA LYS A 13 26.98 -39.74 11.52
C LYS A 13 26.46 -38.84 10.39
N THR A 14 25.17 -38.94 10.06
CA THR A 14 24.49 -38.05 9.12
C THR A 14 24.48 -36.64 9.70
N ALA A 15 25.17 -35.71 9.02
CA ALA A 15 25.15 -34.30 9.35
C ALA A 15 23.70 -33.75 9.27
N PRO A 16 23.31 -32.83 10.17
CA PRO A 16 22.02 -32.17 10.07
C PRO A 16 22.01 -31.32 8.80
N VAL A 17 21.21 -31.74 7.82
CA VAL A 17 20.87 -30.94 6.66
C VAL A 17 20.13 -29.72 7.20
N SER A 18 20.84 -28.59 7.26
CA SER A 18 20.27 -27.30 7.62
C SER A 18 19.16 -26.99 6.63
N ALA A 19 17.92 -27.23 7.02
CA ALA A 19 16.73 -26.76 6.33
C ALA A 19 16.68 -25.24 6.51
N ALA A 20 17.55 -24.53 5.78
CA ALA A 20 17.39 -23.12 5.52
C ALA A 20 16.07 -22.98 4.77
N SER A 21 15.02 -22.73 5.55
CA SER A 21 13.66 -22.53 5.08
C SER A 21 13.71 -21.38 4.07
N ALA A 22 13.70 -21.73 2.79
CA ALA A 22 13.52 -20.80 1.70
C ALA A 22 12.13 -20.19 1.88
N ARG A 23 12.04 -19.12 2.67
CA ARG A 23 10.85 -18.27 2.72
C ARG A 23 10.68 -17.78 1.29
N SER A 24 9.75 -18.39 0.55
CA SER A 24 9.36 -17.89 -0.76
C SER A 24 9.06 -16.41 -0.57
N ALA A 25 9.72 -15.54 -1.34
CA ALA A 25 9.46 -14.11 -1.28
C ALA A 25 7.95 -13.89 -1.43
N GLN A 26 7.28 -13.46 -0.36
CA GLN A 26 5.86 -13.15 -0.41
C GLN A 26 5.69 -11.97 -1.34
N ALA A 27 4.76 -12.07 -2.29
CA ALA A 27 4.43 -10.94 -3.13
C ALA A 27 3.80 -9.84 -2.27
N LEU A 28 4.10 -8.58 -2.57
CA LEU A 28 3.51 -7.43 -1.89
C LEU A 28 2.37 -6.87 -2.75
N GLY A 29 1.23 -6.61 -2.11
CA GLY A 29 0.05 -6.01 -2.69
C GLY A 29 -0.11 -4.54 -2.31
N LEU A 30 -0.82 -3.81 -3.16
CA LEU A 30 -1.16 -2.40 -2.99
C LEU A 30 -2.67 -2.22 -2.76
N VAL A 31 -3.04 -1.56 -1.67
CA VAL A 31 -4.41 -1.06 -1.48
C VAL A 31 -4.44 0.42 -1.83
N VAL A 32 -5.43 0.83 -2.61
CA VAL A 32 -5.72 2.23 -2.92
C VAL A 32 -7.06 2.59 -2.30
N ALA A 33 -7.04 3.45 -1.29
CA ALA A 33 -8.24 4.03 -0.71
C ALA A 33 -8.51 5.41 -1.34
N VAL A 34 -9.72 5.68 -1.81
CA VAL A 34 -10.06 6.93 -2.50
C VAL A 34 -11.21 7.60 -1.76
N GLU A 35 -10.95 8.76 -1.16
CA GLU A 35 -12.00 9.57 -0.52
C GLU A 35 -12.96 10.15 -1.57
N LEU A 36 -14.19 10.43 -1.16
CA LEU A 36 -15.21 10.98 -2.05
C LEU A 36 -14.77 12.37 -2.53
N GLY A 37 -14.75 12.58 -3.85
CA GLY A 37 -14.29 13.83 -4.46
C GLY A 37 -12.76 13.99 -4.51
N ALA A 38 -11.99 12.99 -4.08
CA ALA A 38 -10.56 12.98 -4.31
C ALA A 38 -10.25 12.63 -5.77
N GLU A 39 -9.25 13.31 -6.32
CA GLU A 39 -8.62 12.92 -7.57
C GLU A 39 -7.38 12.08 -7.24
N PHE A 40 -7.23 10.91 -7.86
CA PHE A 40 -6.06 10.06 -7.63
C PHE A 40 -4.90 10.52 -8.52
N PRO A 41 -3.71 10.81 -7.96
CA PRO A 41 -2.56 11.15 -8.79
C PRO A 41 -2.16 9.93 -9.63
N THR A 42 -1.59 10.18 -10.81
CA THR A 42 -0.99 9.14 -11.64
C THR A 42 0.25 8.59 -10.93
N LEU A 43 0.06 7.60 -10.05
CA LEU A 43 1.19 6.92 -9.42
C LEU A 43 1.88 6.00 -10.45
N PRO A 44 3.21 5.89 -10.43
CA PRO A 44 3.91 4.85 -11.15
C PRO A 44 3.54 3.51 -10.53
N LEU A 45 2.46 2.92 -11.03
CA LEU A 45 1.95 1.65 -10.56
C LEU A 45 2.83 0.54 -11.15
N LEU A 46 3.65 -0.09 -10.31
CA LEU A 46 4.53 -1.20 -10.70
C LEU A 46 3.74 -2.32 -11.38
N GLU A 47 3.97 -2.56 -12.67
CA GLU A 47 3.29 -3.61 -13.42
C GLU A 47 3.39 -4.96 -12.69
N GLY A 48 2.27 -5.72 -12.69
CA GLY A 48 2.20 -7.02 -12.03
C GLY A 48 1.95 -7.00 -10.52
N THR A 49 2.00 -5.85 -9.84
CA THR A 49 1.62 -5.77 -8.41
C THR A 49 0.12 -6.03 -8.23
N PRO A 50 -0.30 -7.00 -7.37
CA PRO A 50 -1.71 -7.19 -7.02
C PRO A 50 -2.28 -5.93 -6.37
N ARG A 51 -3.47 -5.51 -6.82
CA ARG A 51 -4.09 -4.25 -6.39
C ARG A 51 -5.53 -4.44 -5.95
N ARG A 52 -5.93 -3.66 -4.95
CA ARG A 52 -7.35 -3.46 -4.60
C ARG A 52 -7.63 -1.97 -4.46
N VAL A 53 -8.77 -1.54 -4.98
CA VAL A 53 -9.23 -0.15 -4.89
C VAL A 53 -10.51 -0.13 -4.05
N LEU A 54 -10.53 0.74 -3.04
CA LEU A 54 -11.66 0.95 -2.14
C LEU A 54 -12.03 2.42 -2.19
N THR A 55 -13.22 2.73 -2.72
CA THR A 55 -13.72 4.10 -2.82
C THR A 55 -14.70 4.39 -1.70
N GLN A 56 -14.68 5.61 -1.18
CA GLN A 56 -15.73 6.11 -0.29
C GLN A 56 -17.03 6.26 -1.09
N LEU A 57 -18.15 5.78 -0.51
CA LEU A 57 -19.46 5.85 -1.14
C LEU A 57 -20.14 7.20 -0.87
N GLU A 58 -21.09 7.56 -1.73
CA GLU A 58 -21.96 8.71 -1.47
C GLU A 58 -22.79 8.47 -0.21
N GLY A 59 -22.82 9.46 0.69
CA GLY A 59 -23.48 9.34 2.00
C GLY A 59 -22.66 8.59 3.08
N GLU A 60 -21.53 8.00 2.73
CA GLU A 60 -20.64 7.35 3.70
C GLU A 60 -19.82 8.40 4.47
N SER A 61 -19.82 8.31 5.81
CA SER A 61 -19.01 9.21 6.63
C SER A 61 -17.50 8.86 6.50
N PRO A 62 -16.59 9.82 6.70
CA PRO A 62 -15.15 9.53 6.68
C PRO A 62 -14.73 8.42 7.66
N ALA A 63 -15.34 8.38 8.85
CA ALA A 63 -15.06 7.36 9.85
C ALA A 63 -15.53 5.97 9.39
N ALA A 64 -16.75 5.85 8.87
CA ALA A 64 -17.27 4.58 8.35
C ALA A 64 -16.43 4.06 7.18
N PHE A 65 -15.98 4.96 6.31
CA PHE A 65 -15.06 4.62 5.23
C PHE A 65 -13.73 4.08 5.77
N ALA A 66 -13.10 4.77 6.73
CA ALA A 66 -11.85 4.34 7.34
C ALA A 66 -11.98 2.96 8.02
N GLU A 67 -13.06 2.73 8.76
CA GLU A 67 -13.35 1.43 9.40
C GLU A 67 -13.51 0.32 8.36
N ARG A 68 -14.29 0.55 7.30
CA ARG A 68 -14.50 -0.42 6.22
C ARG A 68 -13.19 -0.76 5.51
N VAL A 69 -12.34 0.23 5.25
CA VAL A 69 -11.00 -0.02 4.68
C VAL A 69 -10.17 -0.84 5.66
N ALA A 70 -10.11 -0.45 6.94
CA ALA A 70 -9.34 -1.15 7.97
C ALA A 70 -9.76 -2.63 8.09
N SER A 71 -11.05 -2.92 8.15
CA SER A 71 -11.59 -4.30 8.16
C SER A 71 -11.23 -5.10 6.90
N SER A 72 -11.01 -4.43 5.77
CA SER A 72 -10.65 -5.08 4.52
C SER A 72 -9.16 -5.43 4.43
N LEU A 73 -8.29 -4.86 5.28
CA LEU A 73 -6.83 -5.02 5.16
C LEU A 73 -6.35 -6.45 5.44
N GLU A 74 -6.92 -7.13 6.45
CA GLU A 74 -6.48 -8.48 6.85
C GLU A 74 -6.83 -9.56 5.81
N GLY A 75 -7.80 -9.27 4.92
CA GLY A 75 -8.22 -10.14 3.81
C GLY A 75 -8.05 -9.48 2.44
N ALA A 76 -7.19 -8.45 2.35
CA ALA A 76 -7.04 -7.65 1.14
C ALA A 76 -6.45 -8.43 -0.04
N PHE A 77 -5.81 -9.57 0.19
CA PHE A 77 -5.23 -10.35 -0.91
C PHE A 77 -5.39 -11.86 -0.70
N ALA A 78 -5.19 -12.61 -1.78
CA ALA A 78 -5.14 -14.06 -1.72
C ALA A 78 -3.94 -14.54 -0.90
N ARG A 79 -3.97 -15.81 -0.47
CA ARG A 79 -2.87 -16.42 0.29
C ARG A 79 -1.54 -16.23 -0.45
N GLY A 80 -0.51 -15.84 0.28
CA GLY A 80 0.83 -15.62 -0.26
C GLY A 80 1.10 -14.20 -0.77
N VAL A 81 0.09 -13.31 -0.76
CA VAL A 81 0.27 -11.88 -1.00
C VAL A 81 0.06 -11.11 0.29
N ALA A 82 1.09 -10.40 0.70
CA ALA A 82 1.11 -9.55 1.87
C ALA A 82 0.70 -8.11 1.51
N LEU A 83 0.06 -7.37 2.42
CA LEU A 83 -0.07 -5.92 2.26
C LEU A 83 1.31 -5.28 2.39
N GLY A 84 1.80 -4.63 1.32
CA GLY A 84 3.06 -3.89 1.36
C GLY A 84 2.91 -2.38 1.20
N GLN A 85 1.81 -1.92 0.60
CA GLN A 85 1.57 -0.50 0.42
C GLN A 85 0.09 -0.14 0.54
N LEU A 86 -0.17 1.01 1.14
CA LEU A 86 -1.44 1.71 1.09
C LEU A 86 -1.23 3.11 0.49
N SER A 87 -2.03 3.46 -0.51
CA SER A 87 -2.14 4.82 -1.02
C SER A 87 -3.54 5.36 -0.73
N VAL A 88 -3.64 6.56 -0.14
CA VAL A 88 -4.91 7.20 0.20
C VAL A 88 -5.08 8.46 -0.64
N ALA A 89 -6.00 8.47 -1.60
CA ALA A 89 -6.40 9.68 -2.30
C ALA A 89 -7.27 10.54 -1.39
N CYS A 90 -6.74 11.69 -0.98
CA CYS A 90 -7.40 12.61 -0.07
C CYS A 90 -8.15 13.71 -0.84
N ASN A 91 -9.34 14.07 -0.36
CA ASN A 91 -10.09 15.23 -0.84
C ASN A 91 -9.72 16.52 -0.08
N GLU A 92 -10.29 17.65 -0.49
CA GLU A 92 -10.02 18.99 0.10
C GLU A 92 -10.54 19.20 1.54
N ARG A 93 -11.24 18.21 2.13
CA ARG A 93 -11.73 18.35 3.50
C ARG A 93 -10.57 18.30 4.48
N ILE A 94 -10.57 19.24 5.42
CA ILE A 94 -9.56 19.34 6.49
C ILE A 94 -10.18 19.42 7.88
N ASP A 95 -11.48 19.17 7.98
CA ASP A 95 -12.18 19.07 9.26
C ASP A 95 -11.66 17.87 10.09
N ASP A 96 -11.92 17.91 11.40
CA ASP A 96 -11.40 16.91 12.35
C ASP A 96 -11.87 15.49 12.01
N ALA A 97 -13.06 15.34 11.44
CA ALA A 97 -13.57 14.03 11.03
C ALA A 97 -12.77 13.45 9.86
N ALA A 98 -12.43 14.27 8.86
CA ALA A 98 -11.56 13.87 7.75
C ALA A 98 -10.13 13.55 8.23
N GLN A 99 -9.55 14.38 9.10
CA GLN A 99 -8.21 14.14 9.65
C GLN A 99 -8.17 12.88 10.52
N GLY A 100 -9.17 12.69 11.38
CA GLY A 100 -9.32 11.52 12.22
C GLY A 100 -9.45 10.24 11.38
N ALA A 101 -10.29 10.25 10.34
CA ALA A 101 -10.44 9.13 9.43
C ALA A 101 -9.12 8.76 8.73
N ARG A 102 -8.40 9.74 8.18
CA ARG A 102 -7.09 9.52 7.53
C ARG A 102 -6.07 8.93 8.49
N ARG A 103 -6.01 9.44 9.73
CA ARG A 103 -5.12 8.91 10.77
C ARG A 103 -5.48 7.45 11.10
N THR A 104 -6.76 7.17 11.37
CA THR A 104 -7.25 5.82 11.67
C THR A 104 -6.91 4.83 10.55
N LEU A 105 -7.18 5.21 9.31
CA LEU A 105 -6.91 4.39 8.13
C LEU A 105 -5.41 4.12 7.98
N ALA A 106 -4.56 5.15 8.09
CA ALA A 106 -3.11 5.01 8.00
C ALA A 106 -2.53 4.15 9.13
N THR A 107 -2.95 4.40 10.38
CA THR A 107 -2.52 3.62 11.56
C THR A 107 -2.95 2.15 11.44
N ALA A 108 -4.17 1.87 10.98
CA ALA A 108 -4.64 0.49 10.76
C ALA A 108 -3.79 -0.24 9.71
N ALA A 109 -3.45 0.44 8.61
CA ALA A 109 -2.59 -0.11 7.58
C ALA A 109 -1.16 -0.35 8.05
N LEU A 110 -0.56 0.60 8.77
CA LEU A 110 0.75 0.42 9.37
C LEU A 110 0.74 -0.74 10.37
N GLY A 111 -0.30 -0.86 11.21
CA GLY A 111 -0.47 -1.98 12.12
C GLY A 111 -0.57 -3.33 11.41
N ALA A 112 -1.29 -3.39 10.28
CA ALA A 112 -1.37 -4.61 9.46
C ALA A 112 -0.01 -4.97 8.83
N MET A 113 0.77 -3.98 8.42
CA MET A 113 2.11 -4.13 7.82
C MET A 113 3.21 -4.43 8.86
N ALA A 114 3.02 -4.01 10.12
CA ALA A 114 4.01 -4.17 11.18
C ALA A 114 4.45 -5.62 11.42
N LYS A 115 3.58 -6.60 11.17
CA LYS A 115 3.89 -8.05 11.27
C LYS A 115 5.03 -8.47 10.35
N GLN A 116 5.28 -7.71 9.29
CA GLN A 116 6.29 -7.97 8.27
C GLN A 116 7.51 -7.04 8.41
N HIS A 117 7.48 -6.09 9.35
CA HIS A 117 8.51 -5.06 9.55
C HIS A 117 8.85 -4.26 8.28
N THR A 118 7.89 -4.17 7.36
CA THR A 118 8.05 -3.45 6.10
C THR A 118 6.68 -3.00 5.62
N GLY A 119 6.65 -1.85 4.95
CA GLY A 119 5.45 -1.33 4.33
C GLY A 119 5.42 0.18 4.30
N LYS A 120 4.55 0.72 3.45
CA LYS A 120 4.45 2.15 3.22
C LYS A 120 3.01 2.64 3.15
N VAL A 121 2.72 3.74 3.83
CA VAL A 121 1.51 4.53 3.63
C VAL A 121 1.87 5.81 2.87
N THR A 122 1.14 6.11 1.81
CA THR A 122 1.26 7.37 1.07
C THR A 122 -0.07 8.10 1.07
N LEU A 123 -0.09 9.30 1.64
CA LEU A 123 -1.21 10.23 1.52
C LEU A 123 -1.07 10.98 0.21
N CYS A 124 -2.02 10.82 -0.68
CA CYS A 124 -2.00 11.33 -2.03
C CYS A 124 -2.97 12.50 -2.16
N ALA A 125 -2.52 13.59 -2.76
CA ALA A 125 -3.39 14.67 -3.25
C ALA A 125 -2.89 15.10 -4.63
N THR A 126 -3.67 15.91 -5.35
CA THR A 126 -3.27 16.35 -6.70
C THR A 126 -2.42 17.61 -6.67
N ALA A 127 -1.77 17.89 -7.81
CA ALA A 127 -0.96 19.09 -7.95
C ALA A 127 -1.79 20.37 -7.79
N ARG A 128 -3.10 20.31 -8.02
CA ARG A 128 -4.04 21.42 -7.86
C ARG A 128 -4.61 21.55 -6.45
N SER A 129 -4.26 20.64 -5.55
CA SER A 129 -4.79 20.65 -4.18
C SER A 129 -4.34 21.87 -3.38
N SER A 130 -5.20 22.35 -2.48
CA SER A 130 -4.97 23.57 -1.72
C SER A 130 -3.74 23.49 -0.81
N GLY A 131 -3.11 24.64 -0.55
CA GLY A 131 -1.99 24.73 0.39
C GLY A 131 -2.34 24.23 1.80
N ARG A 132 -3.61 24.41 2.23
CA ARG A 132 -4.10 23.93 3.53
C ARG A 132 -4.15 22.41 3.60
N LEU A 133 -4.68 21.74 2.57
CA LEU A 133 -4.66 20.28 2.51
C LEU A 133 -3.22 19.76 2.50
N ARG A 134 -2.35 20.34 1.68
CA ARG A 134 -0.93 19.96 1.58
C ARG A 134 -0.22 20.04 2.93
N GLN A 135 -0.42 21.13 3.66
CA GLN A 135 0.12 21.31 5.00
C GLN A 135 -0.43 20.27 5.98
N ALA A 136 -1.75 20.05 5.97
CA ALA A 136 -2.39 19.09 6.87
C ALA A 136 -1.89 17.65 6.63
N LEU A 137 -1.79 17.21 5.37
CA LEU A 137 -1.27 15.89 5.02
C LEU A 137 0.20 15.74 5.40
N SER A 138 1.02 16.79 5.19
CA SER A 138 2.44 16.79 5.59
C SER A 138 2.63 16.69 7.10
N THR A 139 1.78 17.36 7.87
CA THR A 139 1.78 17.27 9.34
C THR A 139 1.37 15.86 9.79
N LEU A 140 0.30 15.32 9.20
CA LEU A 140 -0.17 13.97 9.51
C LEU A 140 0.88 12.91 9.18
N SER A 141 1.49 12.96 7.99
CA SER A 141 2.50 11.99 7.58
C SER A 141 3.73 12.02 8.48
N ARG A 142 4.15 13.19 8.94
CA ARG A 142 5.28 13.33 9.87
C ARG A 142 4.96 12.69 11.21
N GLY A 143 3.77 12.97 11.76
CA GLY A 143 3.31 12.35 13.00
C GLY A 143 3.26 10.82 12.90
N LEU A 144 2.78 10.29 11.78
CA LEU A 144 2.77 8.85 11.50
C LEU A 144 4.18 8.27 11.34
N PHE A 145 5.08 8.96 10.62
CA PHE A 145 6.46 8.53 10.46
C PHE A 145 7.18 8.47 11.81
N ASP A 146 7.06 9.50 12.65
CA ASP A 146 7.70 9.53 13.97
C ASP A 146 7.19 8.40 14.88
N GLU A 147 5.89 8.08 14.79
CA GLU A 147 5.24 7.00 15.53
C GLU A 147 5.70 5.61 15.07
N TRP A 148 5.89 5.39 13.77
CA TRP A 148 6.10 4.05 13.18
C TRP A 148 7.52 3.78 12.67
N ARG A 149 8.43 4.76 12.66
CA ARG A 149 9.80 4.60 12.15
C ARG A 149 10.59 3.48 12.83
N THR A 150 10.34 3.23 14.13
CA THR A 150 11.03 2.17 14.89
C THR A 150 10.60 0.76 14.47
N ALA A 151 9.42 0.64 13.84
CA ALA A 151 8.91 -0.61 13.28
C ALA A 151 9.39 -0.86 11.83
N GLY A 152 10.20 0.04 11.25
CA GLY A 152 10.69 -0.07 9.86
C GLY A 152 9.62 0.26 8.81
N LEU A 153 8.57 0.97 9.18
CA LEU A 153 7.48 1.37 8.28
C LEU A 153 7.62 2.84 7.86
N GLU A 154 7.14 3.15 6.66
CA GLU A 154 7.20 4.50 6.09
C GLU A 154 5.82 5.14 5.99
N ALA A 155 5.77 6.45 6.26
CA ALA A 155 4.62 7.30 5.95
C ALA A 155 5.11 8.51 5.16
N SER A 156 4.50 8.77 4.01
CA SER A 156 4.87 9.87 3.13
C SER A 156 3.65 10.56 2.53
N VAL A 157 3.89 11.70 1.85
CA VAL A 157 2.88 12.42 1.08
C VAL A 157 3.34 12.50 -0.37
N ASP A 158 2.39 12.37 -1.29
CA ASP A 158 2.58 12.61 -2.71
C ASP A 158 1.54 13.63 -3.21
N PHE A 159 2.00 14.66 -3.90
CA PHE A 159 1.13 15.69 -4.46
C PHE A 159 0.91 15.56 -5.97
N GLY A 160 1.38 14.47 -6.58
CA GLY A 160 1.36 14.25 -8.01
C GLY A 160 2.26 15.22 -8.78
N ALA A 161 2.65 14.81 -9.98
CA ALA A 161 3.15 15.75 -10.96
C ALA A 161 1.95 16.49 -11.57
N GLU A 162 2.08 17.81 -11.77
CA GLU A 162 1.18 18.50 -12.68
C GLU A 162 1.43 17.91 -14.06
N ALA A 163 0.45 17.19 -14.62
CA ALA A 163 0.55 16.78 -16.01
C ALA A 163 0.78 18.06 -16.82
N PRO A 164 1.83 18.15 -17.66
CA PRO A 164 2.02 19.33 -18.49
C PRO A 164 0.71 19.53 -19.22
N ALA A 165 0.06 20.68 -18.98
CA ALA A 165 -1.25 20.99 -19.55
C ALA A 165 -1.16 20.67 -21.03
N ALA A 166 -1.77 19.55 -21.44
CA ALA A 166 -1.68 19.11 -22.82
C ALA A 166 -2.20 20.29 -23.62
N ALA A 167 -1.31 20.92 -24.38
CA ALA A 167 -1.69 22.04 -25.22
C ALA A 167 -2.91 21.56 -25.99
N ALA A 168 -4.04 22.21 -25.75
CA ALA A 168 -5.29 21.90 -26.44
C ALA A 168 -5.13 22.35 -27.90
N THR A 169 -4.26 21.69 -28.65
CA THR A 169 -4.22 21.75 -30.10
C THR A 169 -5.40 20.94 -30.59
N GLY A 170 -6.54 21.62 -30.59
CA GLY A 170 -7.73 21.16 -31.29
C GLY A 170 -7.41 20.91 -32.76
N ALA A 171 -7.40 19.64 -33.13
CA ALA A 171 -7.67 19.21 -34.49
C ALA A 171 -9.00 18.46 -34.47
N PHE A 172 -10.10 19.22 -34.36
CA PHE A 172 -11.41 18.69 -34.73
C PHE A 172 -11.43 18.55 -36.26
N VAL A 173 -11.13 17.36 -36.76
CA VAL A 173 -11.37 17.01 -38.15
C VAL A 173 -12.85 16.63 -38.27
N PHE A 174 -13.69 17.59 -38.65
CA PHE A 174 -15.04 17.32 -39.13
C PHE A 174 -14.92 16.66 -40.52
N THR A 175 -15.18 15.36 -40.62
CA THR A 175 -15.52 14.74 -41.90
C THR A 175 -17.05 14.76 -42.06
N ALA A 176 -17.55 15.77 -42.76
CA ALA A 176 -18.91 15.77 -43.25
C ALA A 176 -19.02 14.76 -44.41
N ARG A 177 -19.88 13.75 -44.26
CA ARG A 177 -20.34 12.92 -45.38
C ARG A 177 -21.56 13.59 -46.00
N VAL A 178 -21.44 13.97 -47.27
CA VAL A 178 -22.59 14.37 -48.10
C VAL A 178 -23.32 13.10 -48.51
N ALA A 179 -24.64 13.09 -48.32
CA ALA A 179 -25.56 12.09 -48.87
C ALA A 179 -26.11 12.59 -50.21
#